data_AF-A0A016TFQ3-F1
#
_entry.id   AF-A0A016TFQ3-F1
#
_cell.length_a   1.000
_cell.length_b   1.000
_cell.length_c   1.000
_cell.angle_alpha   90.00
_cell.angle_beta   90.00
_cell.angle_gamma   90.00
#
_symmetry.space_group_name_H-M   'P 1'
#
loop_
_entity.id
_entity.type
_entity.pdbx_description
1 polymer ?
#
loop_
_entity_poly.entity_id
_entity_poly.type
_entity_poly.pdbx_seq_one_letter_code
_entity_poly.pdbx_strand_id
1 'polypeptide(L)'
;MERRARRKAKSKARGTSKEKGTRMVKDDESDRKKMVELRHAADSESDEDKAIDGAFTPDKVCAVGPTGVAVLVEIEKVETAEVGQRAKMTDKRMRGILVKGAHETPQFIPDEKIQKDSSGKPKYRYYTAGELVKGCHGEAIFYADGQCQCDKQGNPQNMTVAGVDQNIQKKVGDTLCVPVEVEVNEKGMPVVKQIACAEDVPKDKNAAMGLLTKNQDGYVVFTQTAGQKLGASANAPCVACTPGEKVEAGCVIGKIVEDKQGKTAVLPVGVNPTSDQKVTGAVLQGTYHEPVYVKDVKKCECPPAQNLTVITLVEKEDKQNQQQIEKADVLVQSKVQNKTCQQIMTERAEVKAAKPIVQREVVCAQGSQNVTGQATSSTTYTIVTTKKTVHTTHSHAPGQEHMCACLSRSQSVGFVYCLLLINMKSYWSSSYKN
;
A
#
# COMPACT_ATOMS: atom_id res chain seq x y z
N MET A 1 -39.93 49.95 -28.34
CA MET A 1 -41.37 50.20 -28.60
C MET A 1 -41.87 49.12 -29.55
N GLU A 2 -43.05 48.58 -29.24
CA GLU A 2 -44.00 47.81 -30.09
C GLU A 2 -43.48 46.64 -30.95
N ARG A 3 -43.69 45.37 -30.59
CA ARG A 3 -44.94 44.57 -30.60
C ARG A 3 -45.78 44.66 -31.89
N ARG A 4 -46.02 43.46 -32.46
CA ARG A 4 -47.24 42.94 -33.11
C ARG A 4 -47.34 42.95 -34.66
N ALA A 5 -47.16 41.73 -35.18
CA ALA A 5 -48.25 40.86 -35.65
C ALA A 5 -48.65 40.84 -37.15
N ARG A 6 -48.64 39.58 -37.64
CA ARG A 6 -49.77 38.83 -38.22
C ARG A 6 -49.94 38.77 -39.75
N ARG A 7 -50.13 37.50 -40.18
CA ARG A 7 -51.01 36.94 -41.25
C ARG A 7 -50.41 36.98 -42.66
N LYS A 8 -50.67 36.04 -43.57
CA LYS A 8 -51.32 34.70 -43.63
C LYS A 8 -51.14 34.23 -45.08
N ALA A 9 -51.22 32.92 -45.30
CA ALA A 9 -52.02 32.26 -46.34
C ALA A 9 -51.31 31.44 -47.43
N LYS A 10 -51.88 30.23 -47.58
CA LYS A 10 -52.06 29.37 -48.76
C LYS A 10 -50.90 28.48 -49.18
N SER A 11 -51.11 27.27 -49.68
CA SER A 11 -52.07 26.16 -49.43
C SER A 11 -51.82 25.16 -50.56
N LYS A 12 -51.81 23.87 -50.21
CA LYS A 12 -52.15 22.71 -51.06
C LYS A 12 -51.20 22.35 -52.22
N ALA A 13 -50.62 21.15 -52.14
CA ALA A 13 -51.13 20.04 -52.93
C ALA A 13 -50.80 18.69 -52.24
N ARG A 14 -51.83 17.86 -52.10
CA ARG A 14 -51.79 16.47 -51.62
C ARG A 14 -51.36 15.57 -52.76
N GLY A 15 -50.54 14.57 -52.46
CA GLY A 15 -50.38 13.34 -53.24
C GLY A 15 -50.13 12.18 -52.27
N THR A 16 -51.08 11.28 -52.18
CA THR A 16 -51.13 10.14 -51.25
C THR A 16 -50.42 8.91 -51.82
N SER A 17 -49.58 8.26 -51.02
CA SER A 17 -49.55 6.80 -50.93
C SER A 17 -49.09 6.39 -49.52
N LYS A 18 -49.89 5.54 -48.87
CA LYS A 18 -49.55 4.85 -47.64
C LYS A 18 -48.60 3.72 -48.01
N GLU A 19 -47.42 3.70 -47.42
CA GLU A 19 -46.71 2.44 -47.19
C GLU A 19 -46.01 2.46 -45.83
N LYS A 20 -46.02 1.28 -45.21
CA LYS A 20 -45.82 1.03 -43.78
C LYS A 20 -44.35 1.14 -43.39
N GLY A 21 -44.14 1.64 -42.18
CA GLY A 21 -43.15 1.05 -41.26
C GLY A 21 -41.73 1.58 -41.39
N THR A 22 -41.40 2.59 -40.59
CA THR A 22 -40.31 2.54 -39.59
C THR A 22 -40.29 3.89 -38.89
N ARG A 23 -40.71 3.87 -37.63
CA ARG A 23 -40.63 5.04 -36.74
C ARG A 23 -39.14 5.21 -36.44
N MET A 24 -38.45 6.09 -37.17
CA MET A 24 -37.10 6.49 -36.80
C MET A 24 -37.19 7.22 -35.47
N VAL A 25 -36.84 6.50 -34.41
CA VAL A 25 -36.63 7.06 -33.08
C VAL A 25 -35.49 8.07 -33.23
N LYS A 26 -35.76 9.34 -32.98
CA LYS A 26 -34.68 10.31 -32.74
C LYS A 26 -33.98 9.82 -31.48
N ASP A 27 -32.77 9.30 -31.63
CA ASP A 27 -31.89 9.03 -30.50
C ASP A 27 -31.65 10.38 -29.80
N ASP A 28 -32.33 10.58 -28.67
CA ASP A 28 -32.07 11.72 -27.79
C ASP A 28 -30.65 11.56 -27.24
N GLU A 29 -29.72 12.30 -27.83
CA GLU A 29 -28.31 12.39 -27.42
C GLU A 29 -28.15 12.77 -25.93
N SER A 30 -29.20 13.34 -25.34
CA SER A 30 -29.36 13.58 -23.90
C SER A 30 -29.30 12.30 -23.06
N ASP A 31 -29.96 11.22 -23.49
CA ASP A 31 -30.07 10.00 -22.68
C ASP A 31 -28.84 9.11 -22.85
N ARG A 32 -28.18 9.15 -24.02
CA ARG A 32 -26.84 8.57 -24.18
C ARG A 32 -25.81 9.29 -23.30
N LYS A 33 -25.83 10.63 -23.23
CA LYS A 33 -24.94 11.36 -22.32
C LYS A 33 -25.21 11.04 -20.85
N LYS A 34 -26.48 10.96 -20.44
CA LYS A 34 -26.84 10.60 -19.06
C LYS A 34 -26.51 9.14 -18.71
N MET A 35 -26.66 8.18 -19.62
CA MET A 35 -26.22 6.81 -19.37
C MET A 35 -24.70 6.66 -19.36
N VAL A 36 -23.98 7.47 -20.14
CA VAL A 36 -22.50 7.53 -20.09
C VAL A 36 -22.05 8.20 -18.78
N GLU A 37 -22.69 9.28 -18.33
CA GLU A 37 -22.42 9.90 -17.01
C GLU A 37 -22.80 9.01 -15.83
N LEU A 38 -23.88 8.22 -15.92
CA LEU A 38 -24.26 7.24 -14.88
C LEU A 38 -23.35 6.02 -14.86
N ARG A 39 -22.73 5.64 -16.00
CA ARG A 39 -21.66 4.64 -16.04
C ARG A 39 -20.35 5.19 -15.47
N HIS A 40 -19.99 6.44 -15.77
CA HIS A 40 -18.83 7.10 -15.14
C HIS A 40 -19.01 7.40 -13.64
N ALA A 41 -20.24 7.50 -13.14
CA ALA A 41 -20.50 7.66 -11.70
C ALA A 41 -20.36 6.35 -10.91
N ALA A 42 -20.58 5.20 -11.57
CA ALA A 42 -20.39 3.87 -10.97
C ALA A 42 -18.94 3.38 -11.11
N ASP A 43 -18.23 3.81 -12.16
CA ASP A 43 -16.84 3.46 -12.46
C ASP A 43 -15.86 4.61 -12.18
N SER A 44 -16.17 5.52 -11.25
CA SER A 44 -15.12 6.40 -10.67
C SER A 44 -14.30 5.61 -9.65
N GLU A 45 -13.82 4.43 -10.06
CA GLU A 45 -12.56 3.89 -9.59
C GLU A 45 -11.56 5.03 -9.80
N SER A 46 -10.90 5.48 -8.73
CA SER A 46 -9.75 6.35 -8.91
C SER A 46 -8.82 5.61 -9.86
N ASP A 47 -8.61 6.12 -11.08
CA ASP A 47 -7.56 5.60 -11.94
C ASP A 47 -6.26 5.67 -11.12
N GLU A 48 -5.81 4.53 -10.60
CA GLU A 48 -4.71 4.45 -9.63
C GLU A 48 -3.39 5.01 -10.22
N ASP A 49 -3.35 5.15 -11.54
CA ASP A 49 -2.25 5.67 -12.35
C ASP A 49 -2.43 7.15 -12.78
N LYS A 50 -3.47 7.85 -12.32
CA LYS A 50 -3.65 9.29 -12.65
C LYS A 50 -3.16 10.19 -11.52
N ALA A 51 -2.45 11.24 -11.92
CA ALA A 51 -2.04 12.32 -11.03
C ALA A 51 -3.25 12.87 -10.25
N ILE A 52 -3.11 12.95 -8.93
CA ILE A 52 -4.12 13.57 -8.08
C ILE A 52 -3.84 15.07 -8.02
N ASP A 53 -4.73 15.86 -8.60
CA ASP A 53 -4.54 17.31 -8.69
C ASP A 53 -4.32 17.94 -7.31
N GLY A 54 -3.19 18.64 -7.20
CA GLY A 54 -2.78 19.37 -6.02
C GLY A 54 -2.43 18.52 -4.79
N ALA A 55 -2.29 17.21 -4.94
CA ALA A 55 -1.72 16.33 -3.91
C ALA A 55 -0.22 16.60 -3.70
N PHE A 56 0.25 16.21 -2.52
CA PHE A 56 1.65 16.25 -2.14
C PHE A 56 2.14 14.88 -1.71
N THR A 57 3.39 14.55 -2.02
CA THR A 57 4.08 13.41 -1.43
C THR A 57 4.73 13.87 -0.12
N PRO A 58 4.36 13.31 1.05
CA PRO A 58 5.04 13.60 2.31
C PRO A 58 6.48 13.08 2.27
N ASP A 59 7.39 13.67 3.04
CA ASP A 59 8.75 13.13 3.20
C ASP A 59 8.75 11.88 4.09
N LYS A 60 7.93 11.92 5.15
CA LYS A 60 7.77 10.84 6.11
C LYS A 60 6.29 10.63 6.44
N VAL A 61 5.91 9.40 6.76
CA VAL A 61 4.62 9.09 7.38
C VAL A 61 4.87 8.51 8.76
N CYS A 62 4.19 9.05 9.77
CA CYS A 62 4.23 8.49 11.11
C CYS A 62 3.28 7.29 11.19
N ALA A 63 3.85 6.09 11.23
CA ALA A 63 3.13 4.85 11.41
C ALA A 63 3.08 4.43 12.88
N VAL A 64 2.13 3.55 13.21
CA VAL A 64 2.05 2.91 14.51
C VAL A 64 2.90 1.64 14.47
N GLY A 65 4.01 1.64 15.21
CA GLY A 65 4.88 0.49 15.38
C GLY A 65 4.43 -0.45 16.51
N PRO A 66 5.21 -1.53 16.75
CA PRO A 66 4.98 -2.48 17.83
C PRO A 66 4.82 -1.76 19.17
N THR A 67 3.90 -2.23 20.00
CA THR A 67 3.58 -1.62 21.30
C THR A 67 3.08 -0.17 21.22
N GLY A 68 2.75 0.35 20.03
CA GLY A 68 2.22 1.71 19.85
C GLY A 68 3.29 2.79 19.81
N VAL A 69 4.54 2.43 19.51
CA VAL A 69 5.58 3.45 19.28
C VAL A 69 5.34 4.21 17.98
N ALA A 70 5.68 5.49 17.97
CA ALA A 70 5.61 6.29 16.75
C ALA A 70 6.84 6.01 15.88
N VAL A 71 6.62 5.44 14.69
CA VAL A 71 7.67 5.09 13.74
C VAL A 71 7.62 6.06 12.58
N LEU A 72 8.70 6.80 12.35
CA LEU A 72 8.85 7.60 11.14
C LEU A 72 9.31 6.71 10.00
N VAL A 73 8.48 6.63 8.95
CA VAL A 73 8.76 5.86 7.73
C VAL A 73 9.06 6.84 6.61
N GLU A 74 10.26 6.78 6.04
CA GLU A 74 10.61 7.60 4.88
C GLU A 74 9.86 7.13 3.63
N ILE A 75 9.37 8.09 2.85
CA ILE A 75 8.74 7.85 1.56
C ILE A 75 9.69 8.32 0.46
N GLU A 76 10.17 7.40 -0.37
CA GLU A 76 10.88 7.73 -1.60
C GLU A 76 9.88 8.41 -2.55
N LYS A 77 10.31 9.46 -3.25
CA LYS A 77 9.47 10.12 -4.25
C LYS A 77 10.02 9.79 -5.62
N VAL A 78 9.18 9.13 -6.40
CA VAL A 78 9.39 9.02 -7.85
C VAL A 78 9.12 10.37 -8.49
N GLU A 79 10.08 10.87 -9.27
CA GLU A 79 9.93 12.10 -10.06
C GLU A 79 9.16 11.79 -11.35
N THR A 80 7.87 11.47 -11.22
CA THR A 80 6.92 11.30 -12.34
C THR A 80 5.79 12.32 -12.25
N ALA A 81 5.09 12.53 -13.36
CA ALA A 81 3.93 13.42 -13.42
C ALA A 81 2.72 12.90 -12.63
N GLU A 82 2.68 11.60 -12.33
CA GLU A 82 1.59 10.89 -11.64
C GLU A 82 1.66 11.04 -10.11
N VAL A 83 2.85 11.37 -9.59
CA VAL A 83 3.14 11.49 -8.16
C VAL A 83 3.17 12.97 -7.78
N GLY A 84 2.45 13.34 -6.71
CA GLY A 84 2.41 14.71 -6.23
C GLY A 84 3.80 15.23 -5.86
N GLN A 85 4.03 16.53 -6.02
CA GLN A 85 5.28 17.16 -5.61
C GLN A 85 5.56 16.97 -4.10
N ARG A 86 6.82 17.11 -3.67
CA ARG A 86 7.12 17.15 -2.22
C ARG A 86 6.35 18.30 -1.58
N ALA A 87 5.76 18.04 -0.43
CA ALA A 87 5.13 19.08 0.35
C ALA A 87 6.18 20.10 0.81
N LYS A 88 5.97 21.37 0.48
CA LYS A 88 6.76 22.46 1.04
C LYS A 88 6.09 22.92 2.32
N MET A 89 6.65 22.51 3.46
CA MET A 89 6.06 22.86 4.75
C MET A 89 6.39 24.29 5.17
N THR A 90 5.35 25.01 5.55
CA THR A 90 5.47 26.19 6.40
C THR A 90 5.23 25.77 7.86
N ASP A 91 5.30 26.69 8.82
CA ASP A 91 5.04 26.34 10.23
C ASP A 91 3.55 26.03 10.50
N LYS A 92 2.67 26.24 9.51
CA LYS A 92 1.24 25.93 9.62
C LYS A 92 0.98 24.46 9.29
N ARG A 93 0.33 23.75 10.21
CA ARG A 93 -0.21 22.40 9.99
C ARG A 93 -1.30 22.42 8.91
N MET A 94 -1.33 21.38 8.08
CA MET A 94 -2.31 21.26 6.99
C MET A 94 -3.18 20.02 7.22
N ARG A 95 -4.50 20.22 7.31
CA ARG A 95 -5.47 19.14 7.44
C ARG A 95 -5.80 18.55 6.07
N GLY A 96 -6.08 17.25 6.03
CA GLY A 96 -6.38 16.56 4.79
C GLY A 96 -6.51 15.06 4.96
N ILE A 97 -6.35 14.36 3.85
CA ILE A 97 -6.38 12.90 3.79
C ILE A 97 -5.13 12.35 3.11
N LEU A 98 -4.69 11.18 3.55
CA LEU A 98 -3.71 10.36 2.87
C LEU A 98 -4.43 9.27 2.07
N VAL A 99 -3.96 9.01 0.85
CA VAL A 99 -4.45 7.94 -0.03
C VAL A 99 -3.26 7.19 -0.63
N LYS A 100 -3.50 5.97 -1.10
CA LYS A 100 -2.52 5.23 -1.90
C LYS A 100 -2.55 5.80 -3.32
N GLY A 101 -1.46 6.42 -3.76
CA GLY A 101 -1.31 6.94 -5.12
C GLY A 101 -0.55 5.97 -6.03
N ALA A 102 -0.17 6.48 -7.21
CA ALA A 102 0.61 5.73 -8.19
C ALA A 102 1.90 5.14 -7.58
N HIS A 103 2.27 3.95 -8.05
CA HIS A 103 3.41 3.17 -7.54
C HIS A 103 3.35 2.92 -6.02
N GLU A 104 2.13 2.81 -5.47
CA GLU A 104 1.89 2.65 -4.04
C GLU A 104 2.42 3.81 -3.18
N THR A 105 2.69 4.97 -3.80
CA THR A 105 3.25 6.13 -3.13
C THR A 105 2.16 6.80 -2.28
N PRO A 106 2.36 6.98 -0.96
CA PRO A 106 1.45 7.77 -0.15
C PRO A 106 1.28 9.19 -0.70
N GLN A 107 0.04 9.61 -0.96
CA GLN A 107 -0.30 10.95 -1.45
C GLN A 107 -1.21 11.66 -0.46
N PHE A 108 -0.80 12.84 0.00
CA PHE A 108 -1.57 13.72 0.87
C PHE A 108 -2.37 14.73 0.05
N ILE A 109 -3.68 14.82 0.31
CA ILE A 109 -4.59 15.76 -0.34
C ILE A 109 -5.10 16.73 0.73
N PRO A 110 -4.77 18.03 0.65
CA PRO A 110 -5.28 19.05 1.57
C PRO A 110 -6.81 19.14 1.52
N ASP A 111 -7.45 19.44 2.65
CA ASP A 111 -8.92 19.54 2.76
C ASP A 111 -9.55 20.44 1.68
N GLU A 112 -8.91 21.56 1.35
CA GLU A 112 -9.40 22.47 0.30
C GLU A 112 -9.40 21.88 -1.12
N LYS A 113 -8.65 20.81 -1.36
CA LYS A 113 -8.50 20.14 -2.66
C LYS A 113 -9.19 18.78 -2.75
N ILE A 114 -9.73 18.27 -1.63
CA ILE A 114 -10.43 16.99 -1.63
C ILE A 114 -11.68 17.10 -2.51
N GLN A 115 -11.67 16.34 -3.60
CA GLN A 115 -12.85 16.21 -4.45
C GLN A 115 -13.98 15.52 -3.67
N LYS A 116 -15.16 16.14 -3.69
CA LYS A 116 -16.35 15.65 -2.99
C LYS A 116 -17.38 15.08 -3.95
N ASP A 117 -18.07 14.04 -3.53
CA ASP A 117 -19.20 13.47 -4.22
C ASP A 117 -20.46 14.36 -4.07
N SER A 118 -21.57 13.93 -4.68
CA SER A 118 -22.85 14.63 -4.59
C SER A 118 -23.43 14.70 -3.16
N SER A 119 -22.94 13.86 -2.24
CA SER A 119 -23.30 13.86 -0.82
C SER A 119 -22.37 14.74 0.04
N GLY A 120 -21.36 15.37 -0.56
CA GLY A 120 -20.38 16.21 0.12
C GLY A 120 -19.27 15.42 0.83
N LYS A 121 -19.17 14.11 0.61
CA LYS A 121 -18.12 13.25 1.17
C LYS A 121 -16.92 13.16 0.21
N PRO A 122 -15.70 12.91 0.71
CA PRO A 122 -14.55 12.64 -0.16
C PRO A 122 -14.90 11.54 -1.17
N LYS A 123 -14.60 11.76 -2.46
CA LYS A 123 -14.81 10.74 -3.51
C LYS A 123 -13.92 9.50 -3.33
N TYR A 124 -12.82 9.64 -2.60
CA TYR A 124 -11.89 8.55 -2.31
C TYR A 124 -12.54 7.52 -1.39
N ARG A 125 -12.57 6.26 -1.82
CA ARG A 125 -13.17 5.15 -1.05
C ARG A 125 -12.29 4.73 0.13
N TYR A 126 -10.98 4.71 -0.08
CA TYR A 126 -9.99 4.32 0.91
C TYR A 126 -9.05 5.50 1.18
N TYR A 127 -9.13 6.05 2.37
CA TYR A 127 -8.26 7.15 2.81
C TYR A 127 -8.06 7.13 4.31
N THR A 128 -7.03 7.83 4.76
CA THR A 128 -6.72 8.08 6.17
C THR A 128 -6.77 9.58 6.42
N ALA A 129 -7.68 10.04 7.30
CA ALA A 129 -7.71 11.44 7.71
C ALA A 129 -6.53 11.75 8.64
N GLY A 130 -6.01 12.98 8.56
CA GLY A 130 -4.89 13.39 9.41
C GLY A 130 -4.40 14.80 9.12
N GLU A 131 -3.16 15.04 9.50
CA GLU A 131 -2.48 16.31 9.28
C GLU A 131 -1.05 16.14 8.80
N LEU A 132 -0.64 17.05 7.92
CA LEU A 132 0.74 17.23 7.51
C LEU A 132 1.39 18.31 8.39
N VAL A 133 2.50 17.96 9.02
CA VAL A 133 3.20 18.79 10.01
C VAL A 133 4.67 18.89 9.64
N LYS A 134 5.27 20.07 9.88
CA LYS A 134 6.69 20.30 9.67
C LYS A 134 7.48 19.61 10.78
N GLY A 135 8.41 18.74 10.41
CA GLY A 135 9.35 18.09 11.31
C GLY A 135 10.50 19.02 11.74
N CYS A 136 11.32 18.53 12.67
CA CYS A 136 12.43 19.29 13.25
C CYS A 136 13.53 19.68 12.24
N HIS A 137 13.67 18.95 11.14
CA HIS A 137 14.61 19.23 10.05
C HIS A 137 13.93 19.87 8.82
N GLY A 138 12.66 20.27 8.96
CA GLY A 138 11.87 20.91 7.91
C GLY A 138 11.12 19.94 6.99
N GLU A 139 11.18 18.64 7.26
CA GLU A 139 10.48 17.61 6.50
C GLU A 139 8.95 17.70 6.67
N ALA A 140 8.20 17.21 5.69
CA ALA A 140 6.76 17.04 5.77
C ALA A 140 6.40 15.66 6.35
N ILE A 141 5.86 15.64 7.56
CA ILE A 141 5.46 14.40 8.24
C ILE A 141 3.94 14.31 8.31
N PHE A 142 3.37 13.22 7.79
CA PHE A 142 1.94 12.95 7.95
C PHE A 142 1.66 12.21 9.27
N TYR A 143 0.68 12.71 10.03
CA TYR A 143 0.15 12.09 11.25
C TYR A 143 -1.32 11.75 11.06
N ALA A 144 -1.69 10.48 11.21
CA ALA A 144 -3.05 10.00 11.08
C ALA A 144 -3.89 10.30 12.33
N ASP A 145 -5.16 10.68 12.14
CA ASP A 145 -6.09 10.90 13.26
C ASP A 145 -6.29 9.61 14.07
N GLY A 146 -6.31 9.74 15.40
CA GLY A 146 -6.54 8.62 16.31
C GLY A 146 -5.38 7.63 16.47
N GLN A 147 -4.26 7.86 15.76
CA GLN A 147 -3.03 7.08 15.85
C GLN A 147 -1.93 7.84 16.60
N CYS A 148 -0.65 7.54 16.35
CA CYS A 148 0.49 8.33 16.81
C CYS A 148 0.33 9.80 16.40
N GLN A 149 0.39 10.71 17.37
CA GLN A 149 0.29 12.16 17.14
C GLN A 149 1.65 12.82 17.30
N CYS A 150 1.74 14.11 16.98
CA CYS A 150 2.91 14.92 17.30
C CYS A 150 2.68 15.84 18.51
N ASP A 151 3.77 16.23 19.16
CA ASP A 151 3.76 17.32 20.14
C ASP A 151 3.54 18.69 19.47
N LYS A 152 3.69 19.78 20.23
CA LYS A 152 3.51 21.14 19.70
C LYS A 152 4.60 21.54 18.70
N GLN A 153 5.76 20.92 18.81
CA GLN A 153 6.95 21.15 17.99
C GLN A 153 6.96 20.29 16.71
N GLY A 154 5.98 19.39 16.55
CA GLY A 154 5.91 18.49 15.41
C GLY A 154 6.68 17.19 15.60
N ASN A 155 7.12 16.88 16.82
CA ASN A 155 7.87 15.67 17.11
C ASN A 155 6.92 14.49 17.37
N PRO A 156 7.23 13.28 16.89
CA PRO A 156 6.37 12.11 17.06
C PRO A 156 6.22 11.70 18.53
N GLN A 157 5.00 11.32 18.91
CA GLN A 157 4.65 10.80 20.23
C GLN A 157 4.05 9.40 20.15
N ASN A 158 4.55 8.50 21.01
CA ASN A 158 3.99 7.16 21.16
C ASN A 158 2.50 7.21 21.57
N MET A 159 1.74 6.23 21.11
CA MET A 159 0.35 6.06 21.52
C MET A 159 0.27 5.71 23.00
N THR A 160 -0.62 6.40 23.72
CA THR A 160 -1.03 6.00 25.06
C THR A 160 -2.20 5.02 24.97
N VAL A 161 -1.96 3.76 25.32
CA VAL A 161 -2.95 2.68 25.30
C VAL A 161 -2.99 2.02 26.67
N ALA A 162 -4.20 1.88 27.24
CA ALA A 162 -4.36 1.23 28.54
C ALA A 162 -3.87 -0.22 28.50
N GLY A 163 -3.09 -0.63 29.50
CA GLY A 163 -2.52 -1.98 29.58
C GLY A 163 -1.22 -2.19 28.80
N VAL A 164 -0.77 -1.21 28.02
CA VAL A 164 0.55 -1.24 27.37
C VAL A 164 1.61 -0.69 28.32
N ASP A 165 2.68 -1.46 28.53
CA ASP A 165 3.81 -1.05 29.37
C ASP A 165 4.68 -0.01 28.63
N GLN A 166 4.83 1.17 29.22
CA GLN A 166 5.66 2.23 28.65
C GLN A 166 7.16 1.89 28.67
N ASN A 167 7.60 0.98 29.54
CA ASN A 167 9.00 0.57 29.57
C ASN A 167 9.37 -0.22 28.33
N ILE A 168 8.48 -1.08 27.82
CA ILE A 168 8.75 -1.80 26.57
C ILE A 168 8.75 -0.83 25.38
N GLN A 169 7.83 0.14 25.34
CA GLN A 169 7.82 1.20 24.32
C GLN A 169 9.14 1.99 24.29
N LYS A 170 9.74 2.29 25.45
CA LYS A 170 11.01 3.02 25.54
C LYS A 170 12.20 2.22 25.02
N LYS A 171 12.16 0.89 25.14
CA LYS A 171 13.22 -0.01 24.66
C LYS A 171 13.24 -0.15 23.15
N VAL A 172 12.07 -0.09 22.50
CA VAL A 172 11.96 -0.20 21.03
C VAL A 172 12.81 0.87 20.36
N GLY A 173 13.63 0.43 19.39
CA GLY A 173 14.58 1.25 18.65
C GLY A 173 15.87 1.59 19.39
N ASP A 174 15.97 1.30 20.69
CA ASP A 174 17.19 1.59 21.48
C ASP A 174 17.95 0.32 21.82
N THR A 175 17.42 -0.46 22.77
CA THR A 175 17.98 -1.77 23.13
C THR A 175 17.26 -2.89 22.40
N LEU A 176 15.99 -2.68 22.03
CA LEU A 176 15.15 -3.64 21.31
C LEU A 176 14.96 -3.14 19.87
N CYS A 177 15.83 -3.57 18.96
CA CYS A 177 15.79 -3.15 17.55
C CYS A 177 14.99 -4.16 16.73
N VAL A 178 13.66 -4.03 16.79
CA VAL A 178 12.72 -5.01 16.23
C VAL A 178 12.84 -5.08 14.70
N PRO A 179 13.04 -6.27 14.10
CA PRO A 179 12.96 -6.46 12.66
C PRO A 179 11.49 -6.42 12.19
N VAL A 180 11.25 -5.72 11.09
CA VAL A 180 9.89 -5.47 10.58
C VAL A 180 9.83 -5.52 9.05
N GLU A 181 8.67 -5.93 8.53
CA GLU A 181 8.21 -5.65 7.18
C GLU A 181 7.33 -4.39 7.22
N VAL A 182 7.47 -3.52 6.21
CA VAL A 182 6.59 -2.36 6.04
C VAL A 182 5.96 -2.38 4.66
N GLU A 183 4.64 -2.24 4.60
CA GLU A 183 3.87 -2.15 3.35
C GLU A 183 2.94 -0.93 3.38
N VAL A 184 2.61 -0.36 2.21
CA VAL A 184 1.60 0.71 2.12
C VAL A 184 0.23 0.08 1.88
N ASN A 185 -0.70 0.29 2.82
CA ASN A 185 -2.07 -0.22 2.68
C ASN A 185 -2.90 0.61 1.68
N GLU A 186 -4.10 0.13 1.37
CA GLU A 186 -5.06 0.79 0.46
C GLU A 186 -5.43 2.24 0.83
N LYS A 187 -5.20 2.64 2.08
CA LYS A 187 -5.44 4.01 2.55
C LYS A 187 -4.19 4.89 2.53
N GLY A 188 -3.12 4.44 1.86
CA GLY A 188 -1.84 5.14 1.75
C GLY A 188 -0.98 5.09 3.01
N MET A 189 -1.39 4.38 4.06
CA MET A 189 -0.64 4.34 5.32
C MET A 189 0.36 3.18 5.33
N PRO A 190 1.62 3.42 5.70
CA PRO A 190 2.56 2.35 6.03
C PRO A 190 2.04 1.53 7.22
N VAL A 191 2.08 0.21 7.09
CA VAL A 191 1.74 -0.77 8.12
C VAL A 191 3.03 -1.48 8.53
N VAL A 192 3.38 -1.38 9.81
CA VAL A 192 4.59 -2.01 10.38
C VAL A 192 4.22 -3.39 10.93
N LYS A 193 4.75 -4.45 10.33
CA LYS A 193 4.55 -5.83 10.75
C LYS A 193 5.84 -6.39 11.33
N GLN A 194 5.78 -6.91 12.55
CA GLN A 194 6.93 -7.54 13.18
C GLN A 194 7.29 -8.86 12.50
N ILE A 195 8.58 -9.10 12.32
CA ILE A 195 9.14 -10.39 11.93
C ILE A 195 9.58 -11.07 13.23
N ALA A 196 8.85 -12.07 13.71
CA ALA A 196 9.14 -12.69 15.00
C ALA A 196 9.64 -14.14 14.89
N CYS A 197 9.47 -14.75 13.72
CA CYS A 197 10.01 -16.06 13.37
C CYS A 197 10.20 -16.21 11.86
N ALA A 198 10.78 -17.33 11.43
CA ALA A 198 11.06 -17.61 10.02
C ALA A 198 9.83 -17.58 9.12
N GLU A 199 8.65 -17.96 9.64
CA GLU A 199 7.40 -17.90 8.88
C GLU A 199 6.91 -16.48 8.59
N ASP A 200 7.34 -15.50 9.40
CA ASP A 200 6.96 -14.10 9.24
C ASP A 200 7.88 -13.36 8.25
N VAL A 201 8.99 -13.98 7.84
CA VAL A 201 9.93 -13.37 6.89
C VAL A 201 9.29 -13.30 5.50
N PRO A 202 9.19 -12.09 4.92
CA PRO A 202 8.65 -11.92 3.58
C PRO A 202 9.41 -12.75 2.54
N LYS A 203 8.67 -13.46 1.69
CA LYS A 203 9.22 -14.25 0.59
C LYS A 203 9.40 -13.44 -0.68
N ASP A 204 8.70 -12.32 -0.79
CA ASP A 204 8.87 -11.38 -1.89
C ASP A 204 10.14 -10.57 -1.67
N LYS A 205 11.09 -10.68 -2.59
CA LYS A 205 12.35 -9.93 -2.60
C LYS A 205 12.15 -8.41 -2.67
N ASN A 206 10.97 -7.96 -3.08
CA ASN A 206 10.63 -6.53 -3.16
C ASN A 206 10.03 -6.00 -1.85
N ALA A 207 9.63 -6.88 -0.92
CA ALA A 207 9.05 -6.47 0.36
C ALA A 207 10.04 -5.60 1.14
N ALA A 208 9.59 -4.42 1.57
CA ALA A 208 10.44 -3.49 2.32
C ALA A 208 10.65 -4.02 3.73
N MET A 209 11.83 -4.60 3.97
CA MET A 209 12.23 -5.12 5.28
C MET A 209 13.32 -4.26 5.89
N GLY A 210 13.34 -4.21 7.22
CA GLY A 210 14.32 -3.42 7.94
C GLY A 210 14.18 -3.57 9.45
N LEU A 211 14.70 -2.57 10.15
CA LEU A 211 14.78 -2.53 11.60
C LEU A 211 14.19 -1.23 12.12
N LEU A 212 13.56 -1.29 13.28
CA LEU A 212 13.24 -0.10 14.05
C LEU A 212 14.46 0.30 14.89
N THR A 213 14.97 1.50 14.66
CA THR A 213 16.12 2.08 15.38
C THR A 213 15.79 3.49 15.84
N LYS A 214 16.51 4.02 16.83
CA LYS A 214 16.43 5.43 17.23
C LYS A 214 17.51 6.24 16.52
N ASN A 215 17.11 7.35 15.92
CA ASN A 215 18.03 8.34 15.39
C ASN A 215 18.61 9.23 16.51
N GLN A 216 19.49 10.17 16.18
CA GLN A 216 20.14 11.10 17.11
C GLN A 216 19.16 12.04 17.81
N ASP A 217 18.02 12.33 17.19
CA ASP A 217 16.94 13.11 17.80
C ASP A 217 16.11 12.28 18.80
N GLY A 218 16.38 10.97 18.89
CA GLY A 218 15.72 10.04 19.80
C GLY A 218 14.40 9.47 19.28
N TYR A 219 14.06 9.71 18.00
CA TYR A 219 12.85 9.21 17.37
C TYR A 219 13.07 7.82 16.79
N VAL A 220 12.04 6.96 16.89
CA VAL A 220 12.05 5.65 16.25
C VAL A 220 11.80 5.82 14.76
N VAL A 221 12.71 5.30 13.95
CA VAL A 221 12.68 5.35 12.49
C VAL A 221 12.70 3.94 11.92
N PHE A 222 12.04 3.73 10.78
CA PHE A 222 12.20 2.52 10.00
C PHE A 222 13.47 2.63 9.15
N THR A 223 14.48 1.85 9.50
CA THR A 223 15.72 1.77 8.72
C THR A 223 15.65 0.58 7.79
N GLN A 224 15.34 0.85 6.53
CA GLN A 224 15.16 -0.19 5.52
C GLN A 224 16.50 -0.82 5.12
N THR A 225 16.59 -2.15 5.23
CA THR A 225 17.79 -2.93 4.90
C THR A 225 17.61 -3.70 3.59
N ALA A 226 16.37 -3.97 3.18
CA ALA A 226 16.05 -4.81 2.03
C ALA A 226 14.78 -4.38 1.30
N GLY A 227 14.56 -4.92 0.10
CA GLY A 227 13.37 -4.68 -0.70
C GLY A 227 13.39 -3.38 -1.48
N GLN A 228 12.28 -3.08 -2.15
CA GLN A 228 12.09 -1.80 -2.83
C GLN A 228 11.72 -0.72 -1.82
N LYS A 229 12.25 0.49 -1.99
CA LYS A 229 11.88 1.61 -1.12
C LYS A 229 10.39 1.94 -1.26
N LEU A 230 9.76 2.30 -0.16
CA LEU A 230 8.35 2.70 -0.16
C LEU A 230 8.15 3.96 -0.99
N GLY A 231 7.20 3.92 -1.93
CA GLY A 231 6.96 5.00 -2.90
C GLY A 231 7.94 5.06 -4.07
N ALA A 232 8.83 4.06 -4.22
CA ALA A 232 9.66 3.92 -5.40
C ALA A 232 8.88 3.37 -6.60
N SER A 233 9.41 3.57 -7.81
CA SER A 233 8.77 3.06 -9.03
C SER A 233 8.79 1.53 -9.04
N ALA A 234 7.81 0.89 -9.69
CA ALA A 234 7.67 -0.59 -9.72
C ALA A 234 8.95 -1.36 -10.12
N ASN A 235 9.84 -0.75 -10.92
CA ASN A 235 11.10 -1.36 -11.36
C ASN A 235 12.34 -0.73 -10.70
N ALA A 236 12.17 0.01 -9.61
CA ALA A 236 13.29 0.59 -8.89
C ALA A 236 14.21 -0.51 -8.35
N PRO A 237 15.54 -0.31 -8.35
CA PRO A 237 16.46 -1.23 -7.70
C PRO A 237 16.09 -1.40 -6.23
N CYS A 238 16.16 -2.63 -5.74
CA CYS A 238 16.07 -2.89 -4.30
C CYS A 238 17.25 -2.22 -3.57
N VAL A 239 17.07 -1.98 -2.28
CA VAL A 239 18.12 -1.48 -1.40
C VAL A 239 19.34 -2.41 -1.52
N ALA A 240 20.51 -1.82 -1.73
CA ALA A 240 21.73 -2.56 -2.08
C ALA A 240 22.25 -3.52 -0.97
N CYS A 241 21.70 -3.42 0.25
CA CYS A 241 22.00 -4.29 1.39
C CYS A 241 21.01 -5.46 1.53
N THR A 242 20.19 -5.73 0.49
CA THR A 242 19.17 -6.79 0.51
C THR A 242 19.81 -8.14 0.80
N PRO A 243 19.46 -8.80 1.91
CA PRO A 243 19.76 -10.21 2.12
C PRO A 243 19.23 -11.06 0.99
N GLY A 244 20.02 -12.04 0.57
CA GLY A 244 19.52 -13.15 -0.23
C GLY A 244 19.39 -14.39 0.65
N GLU A 245 18.54 -15.34 0.25
CA GLU A 245 18.48 -16.69 0.85
C GLU A 245 19.85 -17.40 0.90
N LYS A 246 20.82 -16.92 0.11
CA LYS A 246 22.19 -17.43 0.03
C LYS A 246 23.17 -16.82 1.04
N VAL A 247 22.74 -15.83 1.83
CA VAL A 247 23.59 -15.20 2.85
C VAL A 247 23.47 -15.99 4.14
N GLU A 248 24.59 -16.50 4.63
CA GLU A 248 24.63 -17.26 5.88
C GLU A 248 24.39 -16.35 7.09
N ALA A 249 23.72 -16.89 8.12
CA ALA A 249 23.57 -16.22 9.40
C ALA A 249 24.95 -15.81 9.97
N GLY A 250 25.03 -14.62 10.56
CA GLY A 250 26.31 -14.06 11.04
C GLY A 250 27.03 -13.17 10.03
N CYS A 251 26.67 -13.23 8.74
CA CYS A 251 27.28 -12.35 7.74
C CYS A 251 26.87 -10.89 7.98
N VAL A 252 27.83 -9.98 7.85
CA VAL A 252 27.55 -8.53 7.79
C VAL A 252 26.91 -8.24 6.44
N ILE A 253 25.71 -7.66 6.46
CA ILE A 253 24.96 -7.29 5.25
C ILE A 253 25.01 -5.78 4.98
N GLY A 254 25.38 -4.97 5.97
CA GLY A 254 25.59 -3.54 5.79
C GLY A 254 25.98 -2.80 7.06
N LYS A 255 26.14 -1.49 6.95
CA LYS A 255 26.36 -0.56 8.07
C LYS A 255 25.25 0.49 8.07
N ILE A 256 24.66 0.73 9.23
CA ILE A 256 23.72 1.84 9.38
C ILE A 256 24.52 3.11 9.55
N VAL A 257 24.20 4.10 8.74
CA VAL A 257 24.72 5.45 8.83
C VAL A 257 23.58 6.42 9.07
N GLU A 258 23.93 7.53 9.70
CA GLU A 258 23.01 8.62 9.95
C GLU A 258 23.68 9.94 9.55
N ASP A 259 22.94 10.78 8.83
CA ASP A 259 23.40 12.11 8.46
C ASP A 259 23.05 13.16 9.54
N LYS A 260 23.39 14.42 9.26
CA LYS A 260 23.13 15.55 10.18
C LYS A 260 21.65 15.93 10.31
N GLN A 261 20.79 15.43 9.43
CA GLN A 261 19.35 15.64 9.43
C GLN A 261 18.60 14.49 10.12
N GLY A 262 19.33 13.62 10.82
CA GLY A 262 18.77 12.48 11.52
C GLY A 262 18.21 11.41 10.58
N LYS A 263 18.54 11.45 9.29
CA LYS A 263 18.12 10.46 8.31
C LYS A 263 19.05 9.26 8.36
N THR A 264 18.46 8.07 8.46
CA THR A 264 19.19 6.82 8.51
C THR A 264 19.18 6.13 7.15
N ALA A 265 20.30 5.52 6.81
CA ALA A 265 20.44 4.70 5.61
C ALA A 265 21.36 3.51 5.91
N VAL A 266 21.25 2.47 5.10
CA VAL A 266 22.14 1.31 5.18
C VAL A 266 23.11 1.37 4.02
N LEU A 267 24.40 1.41 4.32
CA LEU A 267 25.47 1.29 3.35
C LEU A 267 25.82 -0.18 3.10
N PRO A 268 25.98 -0.59 1.83
CA PRO A 268 26.44 -1.92 1.49
C PRO A 268 27.83 -2.20 2.05
N VAL A 269 28.16 -3.48 2.17
CA VAL A 269 29.51 -3.91 2.56
C VAL A 269 30.54 -3.36 1.58
N GLY A 270 31.63 -2.79 2.11
CA GLY A 270 32.71 -2.19 1.32
C GLY A 270 32.45 -0.74 0.88
N VAL A 271 31.24 -0.21 1.09
CA VAL A 271 30.95 1.22 0.86
C VAL A 271 31.30 2.02 2.10
N ASN A 272 32.08 3.08 1.91
CA ASN A 272 32.45 3.98 2.99
C ASN A 272 31.40 5.09 3.18
N PRO A 273 31.16 5.53 4.43
CA PRO A 273 30.32 6.68 4.70
C PRO A 273 30.88 7.95 4.06
N THR A 274 29.99 8.85 3.65
CA THR A 274 30.37 10.21 3.26
C THR A 274 30.78 11.03 4.49
N SER A 275 31.39 12.19 4.29
CA SER A 275 31.92 13.03 5.39
C SER A 275 30.85 13.57 6.36
N ASP A 276 29.61 13.62 5.92
CA ASP A 276 28.44 14.06 6.67
C ASP A 276 27.69 12.92 7.37
N GLN A 277 28.09 11.67 7.12
CA GLN A 277 27.47 10.47 7.66
C GLN A 277 28.28 9.88 8.81
N LYS A 278 27.60 9.53 9.90
CA LYS A 278 28.17 8.82 11.03
C LYS A 278 27.65 7.38 11.06
N VAL A 279 28.56 6.42 11.18
CA VAL A 279 28.19 5.01 11.40
C VAL A 279 27.60 4.86 12.80
N THR A 280 26.38 4.31 12.89
CA THR A 280 25.66 4.10 14.15
C THR A 280 25.62 2.63 14.58
N GLY A 281 25.74 1.70 13.62
CA GLY A 281 25.82 0.26 13.89
C GLY A 281 26.05 -0.57 12.63
N ALA A 282 26.16 -1.88 12.82
CA ALA A 282 26.23 -2.88 11.76
C ALA A 282 24.89 -3.62 11.65
N VAL A 283 24.61 -4.14 10.47
CA VAL A 283 23.48 -5.04 10.23
C VAL A 283 24.03 -6.41 9.86
N LEU A 284 23.60 -7.43 10.59
CA LEU A 284 23.92 -8.83 10.38
C LEU A 284 22.72 -9.58 9.80
N GLN A 285 23.00 -10.67 9.10
CA GLN A 285 21.98 -11.67 8.75
C GLN A 285 21.64 -12.50 10.00
N GLY A 286 20.39 -12.46 10.44
CA GLY A 286 19.86 -13.26 11.55
C GLY A 286 19.68 -14.74 11.20
N THR A 287 19.31 -15.55 12.20
CA THR A 287 19.12 -17.00 12.04
C THR A 287 17.84 -17.37 11.30
N TYR A 288 16.85 -16.49 11.28
CA TYR A 288 15.62 -16.64 10.50
C TYR A 288 15.69 -15.93 9.14
N HIS A 289 16.84 -15.38 8.78
CA HIS A 289 17.06 -14.51 7.62
C HIS A 289 16.49 -13.08 7.71
N GLU A 290 16.10 -12.67 8.91
CA GLU A 290 15.80 -11.30 9.28
C GLU A 290 17.07 -10.44 9.43
N PRO A 291 16.98 -9.11 9.28
CA PRO A 291 18.09 -8.23 9.65
C PRO A 291 18.24 -8.15 11.18
N VAL A 292 19.48 -8.16 11.67
CA VAL A 292 19.80 -7.99 13.10
C VAL A 292 20.72 -6.78 13.28
N TYR A 293 20.32 -5.83 14.14
CA TYR A 293 21.11 -4.64 14.43
C TYR A 293 22.14 -4.89 15.54
N VAL A 294 23.37 -4.43 15.32
CA VAL A 294 24.42 -4.42 16.34
C VAL A 294 25.05 -3.04 16.43
N LYS A 295 24.84 -2.37 17.56
CA LYS A 295 25.33 -1.01 17.83
C LYS A 295 26.86 -0.92 17.85
N ASP A 296 27.52 -1.92 18.41
CA ASP A 296 28.99 -1.96 18.48
C ASP A 296 29.57 -2.64 17.24
N VAL A 297 29.85 -1.83 16.22
CA VAL A 297 30.37 -2.29 14.91
C VAL A 297 31.63 -3.15 15.05
N LYS A 298 32.49 -2.88 16.05
CA LYS A 298 33.74 -3.62 16.26
C LYS A 298 33.49 -5.08 16.62
N LYS A 299 32.36 -5.40 17.25
CA LYS A 299 31.95 -6.78 17.56
C LYS A 299 31.58 -7.58 16.31
N CYS A 300 31.39 -6.91 15.18
CA CYS A 300 30.96 -7.52 13.92
C CYS A 300 32.09 -7.62 12.88
N GLU A 301 33.32 -7.19 13.22
CA GLU A 301 34.50 -7.32 12.35
C GLU A 301 35.07 -8.76 12.33
N CYS A 302 34.38 -9.69 12.96
CA CYS A 302 34.74 -11.11 13.05
C CYS A 302 34.14 -11.93 11.89
N PRO A 303 34.68 -13.14 11.62
CA PRO A 303 34.07 -14.08 10.68
C PRO A 303 32.62 -14.43 11.07
N PRO A 304 31.74 -14.77 10.11
CA PRO A 304 30.31 -15.03 10.36
C PRO A 304 30.03 -16.01 11.50
N ALA A 305 30.80 -17.10 11.60
CA ALA A 305 30.65 -18.11 12.66
C ALA A 305 30.80 -17.53 14.08
N GLN A 306 31.61 -16.49 14.26
CA GLN A 306 31.80 -15.83 15.56
C GLN A 306 30.68 -14.82 15.85
N ASN A 307 30.14 -14.19 14.80
CA ASN A 307 29.00 -13.28 14.91
C ASN A 307 27.70 -14.00 15.29
N LEU A 308 27.60 -15.32 15.09
CA LEU A 308 26.45 -16.12 15.54
C LEU A 308 26.16 -15.95 17.03
N THR A 309 27.20 -15.87 17.87
CA THR A 309 27.02 -15.67 19.31
C THR A 309 26.39 -14.30 19.61
N VAL A 310 26.74 -13.27 18.84
CA VAL A 310 26.16 -11.93 18.96
C VAL A 310 24.68 -11.95 18.56
N ILE A 311 24.38 -12.58 17.41
CA ILE A 311 23.01 -12.71 16.91
C ILE A 311 22.13 -13.46 17.92
N THR A 312 22.57 -14.63 18.39
CA THR A 312 21.79 -15.42 19.34
C THR A 312 21.49 -14.66 20.64
N LEU A 313 22.38 -13.77 21.09
CA LEU A 313 22.12 -12.92 22.25
C LEU A 313 21.01 -11.90 21.97
N VAL A 314 21.04 -11.25 20.81
CA VAL A 314 20.01 -10.27 20.39
C VAL A 314 18.66 -10.97 20.21
N GLU A 315 18.62 -12.06 19.43
CA GLU A 315 17.39 -12.83 19.19
C GLU A 315 16.81 -13.41 20.49
N LYS A 316 17.66 -13.80 21.45
CA LYS A 316 17.20 -14.25 22.77
C LYS A 316 16.55 -13.12 23.55
N GLU A 317 17.09 -11.90 23.50
CA GLU A 317 16.46 -10.72 24.11
C GLU A 317 15.12 -10.40 23.45
N ASP A 318 15.06 -10.41 22.11
CA ASP A 318 13.82 -10.20 21.36
C ASP A 318 12.76 -11.22 21.76
N LYS A 319 13.13 -12.51 21.81
CA LYS A 319 12.24 -13.61 22.19
C LYS A 319 11.74 -13.51 23.64
N GLN A 320 12.58 -13.00 24.56
CA GLN A 320 12.15 -12.75 25.94
C GLN A 320 11.07 -11.67 26.04
N ASN A 321 11.08 -10.69 25.14
CA ASN A 321 10.11 -9.60 25.12
C ASN A 321 8.91 -9.88 24.18
N GLN A 322 9.01 -10.86 23.28
CA GLN A 322 8.03 -11.15 22.23
C GLN A 322 6.59 -11.24 22.73
N GLN A 323 6.32 -12.04 23.77
CA GLN A 323 4.95 -12.19 24.30
C GLN A 323 4.37 -10.87 24.83
N GLN A 324 5.20 -10.02 25.41
CA GLN A 324 4.77 -8.71 25.90
C GLN A 324 4.47 -7.77 24.73
N ILE A 325 5.30 -7.80 23.68
CA ILE A 325 5.12 -7.03 22.45
C ILE A 325 3.83 -7.45 21.74
N GLU A 326 3.61 -8.75 21.54
CA GLU A 326 2.43 -9.29 20.86
C GLU A 326 1.13 -8.89 21.59
N LYS A 327 1.10 -9.01 22.92
CA LYS A 327 -0.06 -8.59 23.73
C LYS A 327 -0.32 -7.08 23.61
N ALA A 328 0.73 -6.28 23.70
CA ALA A 328 0.62 -4.83 23.58
C ALA A 328 0.15 -4.42 22.18
N ASP A 329 0.64 -5.09 21.15
CA ASP A 329 0.28 -4.83 19.77
C ASP A 329 -1.20 -5.15 19.49
N VAL A 330 -1.74 -6.24 20.05
CA VAL A 330 -3.21 -6.50 19.99
C VAL A 330 -4.01 -5.34 20.61
N LEU A 331 -3.60 -4.83 21.78
CA LEU A 331 -4.27 -3.69 22.42
C LEU A 331 -4.20 -2.43 21.55
N VAL A 332 -3.03 -2.14 20.98
CA VAL A 332 -2.80 -0.99 20.11
C VAL A 332 -3.66 -1.09 18.85
N GLN A 333 -3.62 -2.22 18.15
CA GLN A 333 -4.41 -2.42 16.94
C GLN A 333 -5.92 -2.41 17.22
N SER A 334 -6.36 -2.91 18.37
CA SER A 334 -7.77 -2.82 18.78
C SER A 334 -8.23 -1.35 18.87
N LYS A 335 -7.38 -0.47 19.42
CA LYS A 335 -7.64 0.97 19.51
C LYS A 335 -7.59 1.65 18.13
N VAL A 336 -6.55 1.39 17.34
CA VAL A 336 -6.36 2.00 16.01
C VAL A 336 -7.49 1.63 15.05
N GLN A 337 -7.94 0.38 15.08
CA GLN A 337 -8.97 -0.12 14.17
C GLN A 337 -10.39 0.01 14.73
N ASN A 338 -10.54 0.50 15.97
CA ASN A 338 -11.81 0.53 16.71
C ASN A 338 -12.52 -0.84 16.70
N LYS A 339 -11.76 -1.88 17.05
CA LYS A 339 -12.19 -3.28 17.13
C LYS A 339 -11.93 -3.81 18.54
N THR A 340 -12.56 -4.92 18.89
CA THR A 340 -12.23 -5.66 20.12
C THR A 340 -10.92 -6.43 19.94
N CYS A 341 -10.19 -6.67 21.04
CA CYS A 341 -8.99 -7.53 21.03
C CYS A 341 -9.27 -8.91 20.42
N GLN A 342 -10.45 -9.48 20.69
CA GLN A 342 -10.85 -10.78 20.17
C GLN A 342 -10.97 -10.76 18.64
N GLN A 343 -11.56 -9.71 18.05
CA GLN A 343 -11.62 -9.55 16.60
C GLN A 343 -10.22 -9.47 15.98
N ILE A 344 -9.32 -8.68 16.59
CA ILE A 344 -7.92 -8.58 16.12
C ILE A 344 -7.23 -9.94 16.16
N MET A 345 -7.40 -10.71 17.25
CA MET A 345 -6.80 -12.03 17.39
C MET A 345 -7.36 -13.03 16.37
N THR A 346 -8.67 -13.01 16.12
CA THR A 346 -9.32 -13.86 15.12
C THR A 346 -8.81 -13.53 13.71
N GLU A 347 -8.76 -12.26 13.33
CA GLU A 347 -8.25 -11.82 12.03
C GLU A 347 -6.79 -12.25 11.82
N ARG A 348 -5.94 -12.11 12.84
CA ARG A 348 -4.53 -12.57 12.78
C ARG A 348 -4.42 -14.08 12.58
N ALA A 349 -5.26 -14.86 13.28
CA ALA A 349 -5.29 -16.30 13.14
C ALA A 349 -5.73 -16.73 11.74
N GLU A 350 -6.71 -16.04 11.15
CA GLU A 350 -7.18 -16.29 9.78
C GLU A 350 -6.09 -15.96 8.74
N VAL A 351 -5.42 -14.82 8.87
CA VAL A 351 -4.30 -14.44 8.00
C VAL A 351 -3.16 -15.46 8.10
N LYS A 352 -2.81 -15.92 9.31
CA LYS A 352 -1.77 -16.93 9.52
C LYS A 352 -2.15 -18.31 8.97
N ALA A 353 -3.44 -18.65 8.99
CA ALA A 353 -3.96 -19.91 8.46
C ALA A 353 -4.06 -19.91 6.92
N ALA A 354 -4.14 -18.73 6.30
CA ALA A 354 -4.15 -18.60 4.85
C ALA A 354 -2.76 -18.97 4.28
N LYS A 355 -2.69 -20.05 3.49
CA LYS A 355 -1.47 -20.39 2.75
C LYS A 355 -1.18 -19.30 1.72
N PRO A 356 0.08 -18.89 1.52
CA PRO A 356 0.41 -17.92 0.48
C PRO A 356 -0.03 -18.47 -0.89
N ILE A 357 -0.77 -17.65 -1.64
CA ILE A 357 -1.11 -17.95 -3.02
C ILE A 357 0.22 -17.95 -3.79
N VAL A 358 0.58 -19.08 -4.39
CA VAL A 358 1.76 -19.20 -5.25
C VAL A 358 1.63 -18.18 -6.37
N GLN A 359 2.40 -17.09 -6.30
CA GLN A 359 2.60 -16.21 -7.45
C GLN A 359 3.34 -17.04 -8.50
N ARG A 360 2.64 -17.44 -9.57
CA ARG A 360 3.30 -18.06 -10.73
C ARG A 360 4.22 -17.02 -11.35
N GLU A 361 5.49 -17.38 -11.52
CA GLU A 361 6.47 -16.60 -12.27
C GLU A 361 5.89 -16.19 -13.63
N VAL A 362 5.80 -14.88 -13.86
CA VAL A 362 5.64 -14.36 -15.21
C VAL A 362 7.00 -14.45 -15.88
N VAL A 363 7.28 -15.59 -16.50
CA VAL A 363 8.43 -15.73 -17.39
C VAL A 363 8.12 -14.95 -18.66
N CYS A 364 8.62 -13.72 -18.77
CA CYS A 364 8.70 -13.02 -20.04
C CYS A 364 9.75 -13.73 -20.91
N ALA A 365 9.29 -14.63 -21.79
CA ALA A 365 10.16 -15.25 -22.78
C ALA A 365 10.71 -14.18 -23.74
N GLN A 366 12.00 -13.86 -23.63
CA GLN A 366 12.72 -13.15 -24.67
C GLN A 366 12.93 -14.10 -25.86
N GLY A 367 11.99 -14.07 -26.82
CA GLY A 367 12.07 -14.82 -28.06
C GLY A 367 12.70 -13.98 -29.17
N SER A 368 14.02 -14.09 -29.32
CA SER A 368 14.75 -13.64 -30.51
C SER A 368 14.63 -14.70 -31.61
N GLN A 369 13.74 -14.57 -32.61
CA GLN A 369 13.87 -15.30 -33.89
C GLN A 369 13.30 -14.52 -35.09
N ASN A 370 14.17 -14.28 -36.06
CA ASN A 370 13.83 -13.96 -37.45
C ASN A 370 13.28 -15.21 -38.15
N VAL A 371 12.05 -15.19 -38.66
CA VAL A 371 11.61 -16.08 -39.75
C VAL A 371 10.54 -15.40 -40.61
N THR A 372 10.85 -15.27 -41.90
CA THR A 372 9.94 -14.96 -43.02
C THR A 372 8.96 -16.10 -43.28
N GLY A 373 7.65 -15.82 -43.36
CA GLY A 373 6.65 -16.76 -43.90
C GLY A 373 5.21 -16.45 -43.47
N GLN A 374 4.29 -16.33 -44.44
CA GLN A 374 2.85 -16.24 -44.21
C GLN A 374 2.32 -17.51 -43.51
N ALA A 375 1.77 -17.37 -42.31
CA ALA A 375 0.94 -18.39 -41.69
C ALA A 375 -0.12 -17.73 -40.79
N THR A 376 -1.38 -18.08 -41.03
CA THR A 376 -2.53 -17.71 -40.21
C THR A 376 -2.42 -18.36 -38.82
N SER A 377 -2.15 -17.58 -37.77
CA SER A 377 -2.14 -18.08 -36.39
C SER A 377 -3.49 -17.82 -35.70
N SER A 378 -4.24 -18.88 -35.41
CA SER A 378 -5.31 -18.85 -34.42
C SER A 378 -4.74 -19.30 -33.06
N THR A 379 -4.85 -18.47 -32.02
CA THR A 379 -4.41 -18.84 -30.67
C THR A 379 -5.60 -19.38 -29.88
N THR A 380 -5.54 -20.66 -29.50
CA THR A 380 -6.54 -21.29 -28.62
C THR A 380 -6.04 -21.24 -27.19
N TYR A 381 -6.82 -20.64 -26.28
CA TYR A 381 -6.55 -20.69 -24.84
C TYR A 381 -7.51 -21.66 -24.16
N THR A 382 -6.99 -22.56 -23.34
CA THR A 382 -7.80 -23.45 -22.49
C THR A 382 -7.67 -22.98 -21.05
N ILE A 383 -8.75 -22.44 -20.48
CA ILE A 383 -8.83 -22.10 -19.06
C ILE A 383 -9.41 -23.31 -18.32
N VAL A 384 -8.56 -23.99 -17.55
CA VAL A 384 -9.00 -25.05 -16.62
C VAL A 384 -9.14 -24.45 -15.23
N THR A 385 -10.35 -24.02 -14.90
CA THR A 385 -10.74 -23.72 -13.52
C THR A 385 -11.30 -24.98 -12.90
N THR A 386 -10.77 -25.39 -11.75
CA THR A 386 -11.28 -26.53 -10.97
C THR A 386 -12.80 -26.40 -10.80
N LYS A 387 -13.53 -27.26 -11.53
CA LYS A 387 -14.99 -27.46 -11.64
C LYS A 387 -15.74 -26.96 -12.88
N LYS A 388 -15.13 -26.33 -13.88
CA LYS A 388 -15.75 -26.25 -15.23
C LYS A 388 -14.75 -25.82 -16.31
N THR A 389 -14.62 -26.64 -17.35
CA THR A 389 -13.90 -26.28 -18.58
C THR A 389 -14.85 -25.48 -19.46
N VAL A 390 -14.44 -24.27 -19.86
CA VAL A 390 -15.12 -23.47 -20.88
C VAL A 390 -14.12 -23.21 -22.00
N HIS A 391 -14.49 -23.57 -23.23
CA HIS A 391 -13.70 -23.26 -24.42
C HIS A 391 -14.25 -21.98 -25.04
N THR A 392 -13.37 -21.02 -25.34
CA THR A 392 -13.72 -19.81 -26.08
C THR A 392 -12.68 -19.58 -27.16
N THR A 393 -13.14 -19.49 -28.41
CA THR A 393 -12.28 -19.28 -29.59
C THR A 393 -12.51 -17.85 -30.09
N HIS A 394 -11.42 -17.09 -30.27
CA HIS A 394 -11.48 -15.78 -30.91
C HIS A 394 -10.79 -15.83 -32.27
N SER A 395 -11.44 -15.26 -33.29
CA SER A 395 -10.88 -15.02 -34.62
C SER A 395 -10.76 -13.51 -34.85
N HIS A 396 -9.61 -13.07 -35.36
CA HIS A 396 -9.35 -11.65 -35.68
C HIS A 396 -9.01 -11.47 -37.16
N ALA A 397 -9.41 -10.33 -37.71
CA ALA A 397 -9.08 -9.88 -39.06
C ALA A 397 -7.73 -9.12 -39.08
N PRO A 398 -6.97 -9.15 -40.19
CA PRO A 398 -5.61 -8.61 -40.23
C PRO A 398 -5.61 -7.07 -40.22
N GLY A 399 -4.85 -6.45 -39.30
CA GLY A 399 -4.55 -5.00 -39.36
C GLY A 399 -4.44 -4.20 -38.06
N GLN A 400 -4.41 -4.80 -36.86
CA GLN A 400 -4.15 -4.05 -35.61
C GLN A 400 -2.81 -4.45 -34.97
N GLU A 401 -1.93 -3.47 -34.78
CA GLU A 401 -0.71 -3.59 -33.96
C GLU A 401 -1.10 -3.71 -32.48
N HIS A 402 -0.47 -4.66 -31.77
CA HIS A 402 -0.74 -4.93 -30.36
C HIS A 402 0.23 -4.17 -29.44
N MET A 403 -0.30 -3.40 -28.49
CA MET A 403 0.34 -3.23 -27.18
C MET A 403 -0.13 -4.37 -26.27
N CYS A 404 0.83 -5.08 -25.68
CA CYS A 404 0.59 -6.18 -24.75
C CYS A 404 0.28 -5.60 -23.36
N ALA A 405 -1.00 -5.47 -23.01
CA ALA A 405 -1.42 -5.16 -21.65
C ALA A 405 -1.42 -6.43 -20.81
N CYS A 406 -0.36 -6.66 -20.03
CA CYS A 406 -0.34 -7.67 -18.99
C CYS A 406 -1.21 -7.21 -17.81
N LEU A 407 -2.50 -7.55 -17.82
CA LEU A 407 -3.40 -7.40 -16.68
C LEU A 407 -3.05 -8.43 -15.60
N SER A 408 -2.20 -8.05 -14.65
CA SER A 408 -2.03 -8.78 -13.38
C SER A 408 -3.19 -8.43 -12.45
N ARG A 409 -4.27 -9.25 -12.47
CA ARG A 409 -5.27 -9.22 -11.40
C ARG A 409 -4.66 -9.82 -10.13
N SER A 410 -4.14 -8.96 -9.26
CA SER A 410 -4.00 -9.27 -7.84
C SER A 410 -5.35 -9.01 -7.17
N GLN A 411 -6.20 -10.03 -7.05
CA GLN A 411 -7.39 -9.96 -6.21
C GLN A 411 -7.05 -10.48 -4.82
N SER A 412 -6.64 -9.58 -3.94
CA SER A 412 -6.64 -9.79 -2.50
C SER A 412 -8.07 -9.56 -1.99
N VAL A 413 -8.76 -10.68 -1.76
CA VAL A 413 -9.95 -10.91 -0.92
C VAL A 413 -10.58 -9.65 -0.27
N GLY A 414 -11.51 -9.03 -0.97
CA GLY A 414 -12.57 -8.23 -0.36
C GLY A 414 -13.75 -9.14 0.01
N PHE A 415 -13.88 -9.50 1.29
CA PHE A 415 -15.10 -10.14 1.81
C PHE A 415 -16.27 -9.14 1.70
N VAL A 416 -17.03 -9.24 0.61
CA VAL A 416 -18.35 -8.61 0.50
C VAL A 416 -19.36 -9.62 1.02
N TYR A 417 -19.97 -9.32 2.17
CA TYR A 417 -21.19 -9.98 2.62
C TYR A 417 -22.31 -9.73 1.58
N CYS A 418 -22.55 -10.70 0.70
CA CYS A 418 -23.82 -10.81 0.00
C CYS A 418 -24.75 -11.68 0.84
N LEU A 419 -25.63 -11.03 1.62
CA LEU A 419 -26.82 -11.65 2.18
C LEU A 419 -27.74 -12.06 1.01
N LEU A 420 -27.68 -13.33 0.63
CA LEU A 420 -28.62 -13.93 -0.31
C LEU A 420 -29.71 -14.64 0.50
N LEU A 421 -30.83 -13.92 0.63
CA LEU A 421 -32.15 -14.48 0.96
C LEU A 421 -32.46 -15.61 -0.03
N ILE A 422 -32.37 -16.85 0.42
CA ILE A 422 -32.96 -18.00 -0.29
C ILE A 422 -33.99 -18.65 0.63
N ASN A 423 -35.24 -18.53 0.18
CA ASN A 423 -36.41 -19.30 0.57
C ASN A 423 -36.08 -20.74 0.98
N MET A 424 -36.29 -21.07 2.26
CA MET A 424 -36.68 -22.43 2.63
C MET A 424 -38.18 -22.47 2.91
N LYS A 425 -38.90 -23.11 1.98
CA LYS A 425 -40.19 -23.72 2.22
C LYS A 425 -40.04 -24.74 3.35
N SER A 426 -40.60 -24.45 4.51
CA SER A 426 -40.99 -25.47 5.49
C SER A 426 -42.51 -25.53 5.50
N TYR A 427 -43.04 -26.51 4.79
CA TYR A 427 -44.40 -27.01 4.97
C TYR A 427 -44.37 -27.92 6.20
N TRP A 428 -45.01 -27.52 7.30
CA TRP A 428 -45.97 -28.38 7.98
C TRP A 428 -46.89 -27.60 8.93
N SER A 429 -48.17 -27.78 8.62
CA SER A 429 -49.39 -27.50 9.38
C SER A 429 -49.29 -27.84 10.88
N SER A 430 -49.82 -26.99 11.76
CA SER A 430 -51.21 -27.10 12.25
C SER A 430 -51.40 -26.45 13.62
N SER A 431 -52.56 -25.80 13.77
CA SER A 431 -53.32 -25.57 15.00
C SER A 431 -52.90 -24.41 15.92
N TYR A 432 -53.62 -23.27 15.86
CA TYR A 432 -54.76 -22.97 16.76
C TYR A 432 -55.31 -21.53 16.57
N LYS A 433 -56.66 -21.43 16.57
CA LYS A 433 -57.56 -20.25 16.77
C LYS A 433 -57.68 -19.28 15.58
N ASN A 434 -58.84 -18.97 15.01
CA ASN A 434 -60.27 -19.19 15.30
C ASN A 434 -60.99 -19.56 14.00
#